data_AF-A0A3P8C1T9-F1
#
_entry.id   AF-A0A3P8C1T9-F1
#
_cell.length_a   1.000
_cell.length_b   1.000
_cell.length_c   1.000
_cell.angle_alpha   90.00
_cell.angle_beta   90.00
_cell.angle_gamma   90.00
#
_symmetry.space_group_name_H-M   'P 1'
#
loop_
_entity.id
_entity.type
_entity.pdbx_description
1 polymer ?
#
loop_
_entity_poly.entity_id
_entity_poly.type
_entity_poly.pdbx_seq_one_letter_code
_entity_poly.pdbx_strand_id
1 'polypeptide(L)'
;MLKAYILLGEPVYLHRFQTHYEAVNRYVSGPQSAEFPFLFLDVHMHRPAQRARTFMDALLAFWPGIQVLIGDVKRAVALHELLYLIHKRNKLLPEAFTPDFNVHWGQHLLRPELIESTYLLYRATEDPYYLQVGEQIVNDLEKYTRVPCGFAAIKVCL
;
A
#
# COMPACT_ATOMS: atom_id res chain seq x y z
N MET A 1 8.01 3.49 14.95
CA MET A 1 8.45 2.31 15.73
C MET A 1 9.47 1.50 14.95
N LEU A 2 9.12 0.83 13.84
CA LEU A 2 10.08 0.04 13.06
C LEU A 2 11.32 0.83 12.59
N LYS A 3 11.13 1.95 11.89
CA LYS A 3 12.26 2.79 11.43
C LYS A 3 13.16 3.27 12.59
N ALA A 4 12.59 3.49 13.78
CA ALA A 4 13.36 3.85 14.98
C ALA A 4 14.21 2.69 15.48
N TYR A 5 13.68 1.46 15.47
CA TYR A 5 14.48 0.26 15.75
C TYR A 5 15.61 0.08 14.72
N ILE A 6 15.32 0.22 13.43
CA ILE A 6 16.33 0.10 12.37
C ILE A 6 17.46 1.13 12.55
N LEU A 7 17.10 2.37 12.89
CA LEU A 7 18.07 3.46 13.03
C LEU A 7 18.86 3.40 14.35
N LEU A 8 18.20 3.09 15.46
CA LEU A 8 18.76 3.22 16.81
C LEU A 8 19.17 1.89 17.44
N GLY A 9 18.71 0.75 16.92
CA GLY A 9 18.97 -0.58 17.47
C GLY A 9 18.21 -0.93 18.76
N GLU A 10 17.38 -0.01 19.28
CA GLU A 10 16.69 -0.16 20.57
C GLU A 10 15.54 -1.19 20.52
N PRO A 11 15.64 -2.35 21.21
CA PRO A 11 14.69 -3.47 21.05
C PRO A 11 13.25 -3.14 21.46
N VAL A 12 13.07 -2.17 22.35
CA VAL A 12 11.74 -1.71 22.78
C VAL A 12 10.87 -1.24 21.62
N TYR A 13 11.47 -0.62 20.59
CA TYR A 13 10.74 -0.16 19.41
C TYR A 13 10.31 -1.31 18.51
N LEU A 14 11.15 -2.34 18.38
CA LEU A 14 10.80 -3.55 17.62
C LEU A 14 9.65 -4.28 18.32
N HIS A 15 9.76 -4.48 19.64
CA HIS A 15 8.74 -5.15 20.43
C HIS A 15 7.36 -4.47 20.27
N ARG A 16 7.31 -3.15 20.45
CA ARG A 16 6.06 -2.38 20.25
C ARG A 16 5.55 -2.51 18.83
N PHE A 17 6.43 -2.40 17.83
CA PHE A 17 6.04 -2.55 16.44
C PHE A 17 5.41 -3.93 16.17
N GLN A 18 6.02 -5.02 16.66
CA GLN A 18 5.52 -6.38 16.50
C GLN A 18 4.13 -6.55 17.11
N THR A 19 3.91 -6.04 18.34
CA THR A 19 2.58 -6.03 18.97
C THR A 19 1.52 -5.36 18.08
N HIS A 20 1.86 -4.22 17.46
CA HIS A 20 0.94 -3.53 16.56
C HIS A 20 0.76 -4.26 15.22
N TYR A 21 1.83 -4.83 14.65
CA TYR A 21 1.77 -5.60 13.40
C TYR A 21 0.85 -6.81 13.54
N GLU A 22 0.96 -7.55 14.65
CA GLU A 22 0.08 -8.67 14.99
C GLU A 22 -1.37 -8.23 15.16
N ALA A 23 -1.61 -7.12 15.85
CA ALA A 23 -2.95 -6.57 16.03
C ALA A 23 -3.58 -6.13 14.68
N VAL A 24 -2.80 -5.49 13.80
CA VAL A 24 -3.26 -5.12 12.46
C VAL A 24 -3.64 -6.37 11.66
N ASN A 25 -2.77 -7.38 11.62
CA ASN A 25 -3.07 -8.64 10.94
C ASN A 25 -4.31 -9.36 11.52
N ARG A 26 -4.57 -9.19 12.82
CA ARG A 26 -5.70 -9.84 13.50
C ARG A 26 -7.03 -9.13 13.25
N TYR A 27 -7.04 -7.80 13.25
CA TYR A 27 -8.26 -6.99 13.33
C TYR A 27 -8.54 -6.14 12.09
N VAL A 28 -7.51 -5.67 11.39
CA VAL A 28 -7.68 -4.72 10.26
C VAL A 28 -8.05 -5.44 8.97
N SER A 29 -7.97 -6.77 8.94
CA SER A 29 -8.62 -7.62 7.95
C SER A 29 -9.79 -8.38 8.61
N GLY A 30 -10.80 -8.79 7.82
CA GLY A 30 -12.09 -9.26 8.36
C GLY A 30 -12.01 -10.58 9.14
N PRO A 31 -13.14 -11.25 9.45
CA PRO A 31 -13.14 -12.54 10.17
C PRO A 31 -12.32 -13.66 9.49
N GLN A 32 -11.93 -13.47 8.22
CA GLN A 32 -11.05 -14.35 7.42
C GLN A 32 -9.74 -13.60 7.07
N SER A 33 -9.20 -12.88 8.05
CA SER A 33 -8.13 -11.87 7.93
C SER A 33 -6.78 -12.34 7.43
N ALA A 34 -6.52 -13.64 7.53
CA ALA A 34 -5.23 -14.25 7.27
C ALA A 34 -5.10 -14.81 5.84
N GLU A 35 -6.19 -14.84 5.08
CA GLU A 35 -6.18 -15.35 3.71
C GLU A 35 -6.09 -14.21 2.69
N PHE A 36 -5.24 -14.42 1.69
CA PHE A 36 -5.02 -13.46 0.63
C PHE A 36 -6.20 -13.46 -0.35
N PRO A 37 -6.67 -12.29 -0.83
CA PRO A 37 -6.19 -10.95 -0.50
C PRO A 37 -6.67 -10.45 0.85
N PHE A 38 -5.71 -10.16 1.75
CA PHE A 38 -6.05 -9.56 3.03
C PHE A 38 -6.42 -8.09 2.80
N LEU A 39 -7.61 -7.70 3.23
CA LEU A 39 -8.14 -6.35 3.01
C LEU A 39 -7.73 -5.43 4.16
N PHE A 40 -7.26 -4.23 3.83
CA PHE A 40 -6.90 -3.17 4.79
C PHE A 40 -8.11 -2.29 5.11
N LEU A 41 -9.06 -2.81 5.87
CA LEU A 41 -10.30 -2.11 6.17
C LEU A 41 -10.34 -1.69 7.64
N ASP A 42 -10.40 -0.38 7.88
CA ASP A 42 -10.41 0.19 9.22
C ASP A 42 -11.53 -0.38 10.10
N VAL A 43 -11.21 -0.55 11.38
CA VAL A 43 -12.12 -1.01 12.42
C VAL A 43 -12.15 -0.01 13.58
N HIS A 44 -13.22 -0.04 14.36
CA HIS A 44 -13.28 0.76 15.58
C HIS A 44 -12.34 0.19 16.65
N MET A 45 -11.46 1.02 17.23
CA MET A 45 -10.50 0.59 18.26
C MET A 45 -11.16 -0.13 19.46
N HIS A 46 -12.30 0.38 19.93
CA HIS A 46 -13.02 -0.20 21.07
C HIS A 46 -14.02 -1.30 20.66
N ARG A 47 -14.25 -1.50 19.36
CA ARG A 47 -15.16 -2.51 18.79
C ARG A 47 -14.54 -3.08 17.50
N PRO A 48 -13.44 -3.84 17.59
CA PRO A 48 -12.67 -4.26 16.41
C PRO A 48 -13.44 -5.22 15.48
N ALA A 49 -14.56 -5.78 15.93
CA ALA A 49 -15.48 -6.55 15.07
C ALA A 49 -16.32 -5.66 14.13
N GLN A 50 -16.35 -4.34 14.34
CA GLN A 50 -17.12 -3.38 13.54
C GLN A 50 -16.19 -2.58 12.64
N ARG A 51 -16.51 -2.56 11.34
CA ARG A 51 -15.82 -1.73 10.36
C ARG A 51 -16.09 -0.25 10.64
N ALA A 52 -15.03 0.54 10.62
CA ALA A 52 -15.09 2.00 10.63
C ALA A 52 -15.19 2.57 9.21
N ARG A 53 -14.64 1.86 8.21
CA ARG A 53 -14.70 2.21 6.79
C ARG A 53 -14.96 0.99 5.92
N THR A 54 -15.53 1.23 4.73
CA THR A 54 -15.83 0.21 3.71
C THR A 54 -14.92 0.30 2.48
N PHE A 55 -13.91 1.18 2.54
CA PHE A 55 -12.93 1.41 1.47
C PHE A 55 -11.52 1.44 2.05
N MET A 56 -10.58 1.30 1.14
CA MET A 56 -9.14 1.40 1.29
C MET A 56 -8.66 2.67 0.60
N ASP A 57 -7.63 3.34 1.13
CA ASP A 57 -7.06 4.55 0.52
C ASP A 57 -5.67 4.32 -0.09
N ALA A 58 -5.26 5.21 -1.01
CA ALA A 58 -3.99 5.10 -1.72
C ALA A 58 -2.77 5.11 -0.79
N LEU A 59 -2.88 5.72 0.41
CA LEU A 59 -1.78 5.79 1.35
C LEU A 59 -1.39 4.39 1.82
N LEU A 60 -2.36 3.45 1.96
CA LEU A 60 -2.09 2.08 2.42
C LEU A 60 -1.00 1.35 1.60
N ALA A 61 -0.73 1.82 0.38
CA ALA A 61 0.33 1.30 -0.46
C ALA A 61 1.75 1.40 0.15
N PHE A 62 1.93 2.05 1.30
CA PHE A 62 3.19 2.02 2.06
C PHE A 62 3.39 0.67 2.79
N TRP A 63 2.31 -0.06 3.05
CA TRP A 63 2.33 -1.25 3.89
C TRP A 63 3.16 -2.42 3.34
N PRO A 64 3.13 -2.75 2.04
CA PRO A 64 4.05 -3.74 1.47
C PRO A 64 5.51 -3.40 1.77
N GLY A 65 5.90 -2.12 1.71
CA GLY A 65 7.22 -1.66 2.12
C GLY A 65 7.56 -1.98 3.59
N ILE A 66 6.62 -1.79 4.51
CA ILE A 66 6.79 -2.22 5.91
C ILE A 66 6.97 -3.72 6.02
N GLN A 67 6.17 -4.50 5.28
CA GLN A 67 6.25 -5.97 5.27
C GLN A 67 7.61 -6.45 4.76
N VAL A 68 8.16 -5.82 3.72
CA VAL A 68 9.53 -6.08 3.26
C VAL A 68 10.55 -5.81 4.37
N LEU A 69 10.47 -4.66 5.04
CA LEU A 69 11.43 -4.25 6.07
C LEU A 69 11.48 -5.20 7.28
N ILE A 70 10.41 -5.96 7.55
CA ILE A 70 10.39 -6.97 8.62
C ILE A 70 10.60 -8.40 8.13
N GLY A 71 10.84 -8.59 6.83
CA GLY A 71 11.05 -9.91 6.22
C GLY A 71 9.78 -10.67 5.83
N ASP A 72 8.59 -10.06 5.92
CA ASP A 72 7.32 -10.65 5.47
C ASP A 72 7.09 -10.42 3.96
N VAL A 73 8.09 -10.78 3.16
CA VAL A 73 8.16 -10.49 1.72
C VAL A 73 6.98 -11.13 0.97
N LYS A 74 6.56 -12.34 1.36
CA LYS A 74 5.47 -13.05 0.68
C LYS A 74 4.15 -12.27 0.75
N ARG A 75 3.81 -11.69 1.92
CA ARG A 75 2.60 -10.87 2.04
C ARG A 75 2.76 -9.53 1.33
N ALA A 76 3.97 -8.96 1.34
CA ALA A 76 4.28 -7.73 0.62
C ALA A 76 4.03 -7.87 -0.89
N VAL A 77 4.57 -8.92 -1.52
CA VAL A 77 4.39 -9.24 -2.94
C VAL A 77 2.90 -9.29 -3.29
N ALA A 78 2.12 -10.01 -2.48
CA ALA A 78 0.72 -10.25 -2.76
C ALA A 78 -0.12 -8.95 -2.65
N LEU A 79 0.06 -8.16 -1.59
CA LEU A 79 -0.66 -6.89 -1.44
C LEU A 79 -0.22 -5.86 -2.49
N HIS A 80 1.07 -5.79 -2.79
CA HIS A 80 1.59 -4.91 -3.84
C HIS A 80 0.99 -5.24 -5.21
N GLU A 81 0.91 -6.52 -5.56
CA GLU A 81 0.30 -6.95 -6.83
C GLU A 81 -1.17 -6.53 -6.93
N LEU A 82 -1.94 -6.69 -5.85
CA LEU A 82 -3.33 -6.22 -5.80
C LEU A 82 -3.43 -4.71 -6.07
N LEU A 83 -2.58 -3.91 -5.42
CA LEU A 83 -2.54 -2.46 -5.61
C LEU A 83 -2.12 -2.07 -7.03
N TYR A 84 -1.15 -2.78 -7.60
CA TYR A 84 -0.70 -2.55 -8.95
C TYR A 84 -1.76 -2.91 -9.99
N LEU A 85 -2.55 -3.98 -9.78
CA LEU A 85 -3.70 -4.30 -10.64
C LEU A 85 -4.74 -3.17 -10.64
N ILE A 86 -5.02 -2.57 -9.49
CA ILE A 86 -5.93 -1.43 -9.38
C ILE A 86 -5.35 -0.21 -10.13
N HIS A 87 -4.05 0.06 -9.96
CA HIS A 87 -3.36 1.11 -10.70
C HIS A 87 -3.50 0.91 -12.21
N LYS A 88 -3.16 -0.29 -12.74
CA LYS A 88 -3.27 -0.61 -14.17
C LYS A 88 -4.69 -0.45 -14.70
N ARG A 89 -5.68 -0.91 -13.95
CA ARG A 89 -7.11 -0.83 -14.35
C ARG A 89 -7.57 0.61 -14.49
N ASN A 90 -7.11 1.51 -13.62
CA ASN A 90 -7.55 2.90 -13.55
C ASN A 90 -6.52 3.89 -14.13
N LYS A 91 -5.45 3.39 -14.77
CA LYS A 91 -4.27 4.11 -15.27
C LYS A 91 -3.41 4.80 -14.20
N LEU A 92 -4.01 5.12 -13.05
CA LEU A 92 -3.38 5.68 -11.85
C LEU A 92 -4.06 5.02 -10.64
N LEU A 93 -3.37 4.96 -9.50
CA LEU A 93 -3.97 4.47 -8.27
C LEU A 93 -4.97 5.53 -7.75
N PRO A 94 -6.27 5.22 -7.62
CA PRO A 94 -7.25 6.16 -7.10
C PRO A 94 -7.05 6.38 -5.60
N GLU A 95 -7.43 7.57 -5.11
CA GLU A 95 -7.29 7.97 -3.70
C GLU A 95 -8.04 7.02 -2.75
N ALA A 96 -9.17 6.45 -3.18
CA ALA A 96 -9.81 5.35 -2.45
C ALA A 96 -10.54 4.36 -3.36
N PHE A 97 -10.59 3.09 -2.93
CA PHE A 97 -11.23 1.99 -3.64
C PHE A 97 -11.87 0.98 -2.66
N THR A 98 -12.90 0.28 -3.10
CA THR A 98 -13.56 -0.78 -2.32
C THR A 98 -12.80 -2.11 -2.46
N PRO A 99 -13.06 -3.10 -1.58
CA PRO A 99 -12.54 -4.46 -1.71
C PRO A 99 -12.79 -5.11 -3.08
N ASP A 100 -13.89 -4.75 -3.73
CA ASP A 100 -14.27 -5.26 -5.07
C ASP A 100 -13.57 -4.50 -6.21
N PHE A 101 -12.54 -3.71 -5.90
CA PHE A 101 -11.74 -2.89 -6.81
C PHE A 101 -12.53 -1.77 -7.52
N ASN A 102 -13.68 -1.38 -6.97
CA ASN A 102 -14.42 -0.22 -7.47
C ASN A 102 -13.81 1.07 -6.91
N VAL A 103 -13.72 2.10 -7.75
CA VAL A 103 -13.26 3.42 -7.32
C VAL A 103 -14.28 4.02 -6.34
N HIS A 104 -13.83 4.32 -5.12
CA HIS A 104 -14.61 5.07 -4.14
C HIS A 104 -14.36 6.57 -4.30
N TRP A 105 -13.09 6.97 -4.39
CA TRP A 105 -12.66 8.33 -4.68
C TRP A 105 -11.61 8.32 -5.78
N GLY A 106 -11.97 8.89 -6.92
CA GLY A 106 -11.16 8.84 -8.13
C GLY A 106 -10.05 9.89 -8.21
N GLN A 107 -9.80 10.71 -7.19
CA GLN A 107 -8.65 11.63 -7.27
C GLN A 107 -7.33 10.84 -7.34
N HIS A 108 -6.29 11.44 -7.92
CA HIS A 108 -4.92 10.96 -7.78
C HIS A 108 -4.02 12.13 -7.38
N LEU A 109 -3.48 12.06 -6.16
CA LEU A 109 -2.74 13.16 -5.53
C LEU A 109 -1.21 13.01 -5.64
N LEU A 110 -0.71 12.29 -6.66
CA LEU A 110 0.73 12.03 -6.88
C LEU A 110 1.40 11.32 -5.67
N ARG A 111 0.62 10.44 -5.04
CA ARG A 111 0.94 9.62 -3.86
C ARG A 111 2.15 8.69 -4.17
N PRO A 112 3.28 8.78 -3.46
CA PRO A 112 4.48 7.99 -3.77
C PRO A 112 4.47 6.56 -3.18
N GLU A 113 3.48 6.21 -2.37
CA GLU A 113 3.53 5.03 -1.51
C GLU A 113 3.63 3.71 -2.33
N LEU A 114 2.96 3.64 -3.48
CA LEU A 114 3.05 2.46 -4.37
C LEU A 114 4.46 2.29 -4.94
N ILE A 115 5.08 3.37 -5.44
CA ILE A 115 6.42 3.31 -6.02
C ILE A 115 7.50 3.09 -4.93
N GLU A 116 7.30 3.60 -3.71
CA GLU A 116 8.16 3.31 -2.55
C GLU A 116 8.18 1.80 -2.25
N SER A 117 7.00 1.18 -2.18
CA SER A 117 6.87 -0.26 -1.97
C SER A 117 7.45 -1.08 -3.13
N THR A 118 7.26 -0.66 -4.38
CA THR A 118 7.89 -1.27 -5.56
C THR A 118 9.41 -1.28 -5.44
N TYR A 119 10.00 -0.14 -5.04
CA TYR A 119 11.45 -0.04 -4.84
C TYR A 119 11.92 -0.99 -3.74
N LEU A 120 11.26 -1.03 -2.59
CA LEU A 120 11.64 -1.91 -1.48
C LEU A 120 11.55 -3.39 -1.87
N LEU A 121 10.52 -3.79 -2.62
CA LEU A 121 10.39 -5.14 -3.15
C LEU A 121 11.54 -5.50 -4.09
N TYR A 122 11.87 -4.63 -5.05
CA TYR A 122 13.04 -4.83 -5.91
C TYR A 122 14.32 -5.02 -5.09
N ARG A 123 14.57 -4.16 -4.09
CA ARG A 123 15.76 -4.24 -3.24
C ARG A 123 15.83 -5.51 -2.40
N ALA A 124 14.70 -6.14 -2.11
CA ALA A 124 14.64 -7.35 -1.30
C ALA A 124 14.68 -8.63 -2.13
N THR A 125 14.18 -8.61 -3.37
CA THR A 125 14.07 -9.80 -4.22
C THR A 125 15.04 -9.81 -5.40
N GLU A 126 15.57 -8.65 -5.80
CA GLU A 126 16.31 -8.43 -7.04
C GLU A 126 15.55 -8.88 -8.31
N ASP A 127 14.22 -8.97 -8.22
CA ASP A 127 13.36 -9.42 -9.31
C ASP A 127 13.15 -8.28 -10.33
N PRO A 128 13.58 -8.44 -11.61
CA PRO A 128 13.38 -7.43 -12.66
C PRO A 128 11.93 -7.05 -12.90
N TYR A 129 10.96 -7.87 -12.50
CA TYR A 129 9.54 -7.53 -12.54
C TYR A 129 9.26 -6.17 -11.90
N TYR A 130 9.83 -5.88 -10.73
CA TYR A 130 9.59 -4.61 -10.03
C TYR A 130 10.19 -3.40 -10.74
N LEU A 131 11.23 -3.58 -11.55
CA LEU A 131 11.74 -2.52 -12.42
C LEU A 131 10.75 -2.18 -13.54
N GLN A 132 10.13 -3.21 -14.14
CA GLN A 132 9.08 -3.02 -15.16
C GLN A 132 7.85 -2.35 -14.57
N VAL A 133 7.44 -2.75 -13.35
CA VAL A 133 6.36 -2.08 -12.62
C VAL A 133 6.71 -0.61 -12.35
N GLY A 134 7.93 -0.33 -11.90
CA GLY A 134 8.39 1.03 -11.62
C GLY A 134 8.41 1.91 -12.88
N GLU A 135 8.93 1.39 -13.99
CA GLU A 135 8.90 2.05 -15.30
C GLU A 135 7.45 2.37 -15.73
N GLN A 136 6.54 1.40 -15.60
CA GLN A 136 5.13 1.61 -15.95
C GLN A 136 4.49 2.73 -15.11
N ILE A 137 4.70 2.74 -13.79
CA ILE A 137 4.18 3.78 -12.91
C ILE A 137 4.71 5.16 -13.30
N VAL A 138 6.00 5.28 -13.60
CA VAL A 138 6.60 6.55 -14.05
C VAL A 138 6.03 7.00 -15.40
N ASN A 139 5.88 6.08 -16.35
CA ASN A 139 5.29 6.36 -17.65
C ASN A 139 3.83 6.82 -17.53
N ASP A 140 3.05 6.21 -16.64
CA ASP A 140 1.67 6.62 -16.38
C ASP A 140 1.61 8.03 -15.75
N LEU A 141 2.53 8.37 -14.83
CA LEU A 141 2.63 9.73 -14.30
C LEU A 141 2.98 10.75 -15.39
N GLU A 142 3.99 10.47 -16.23
CA GLU A 142 4.36 11.33 -17.37
C GLU A 142 3.21 11.50 -18.36
N LYS A 143 2.45 10.44 -18.62
CA LYS A 143 1.36 10.47 -19.58
C LYS A 143 0.13 11.21 -19.08
N TYR A 144 -0.27 10.98 -17.82
CA TYR A 144 -1.57 11.44 -17.33
C TYR A 144 -1.51 12.64 -16.40
N THR A 145 -0.34 12.96 -15.83
CA THR A 145 -0.22 14.00 -14.79
C THR A 145 0.70 15.15 -15.17
N ARG A 146 1.42 15.06 -16.30
CA ARG A 146 2.31 16.11 -16.79
C ARG A 146 1.54 17.34 -17.28
N VAL A 147 2.02 18.51 -16.88
CA VAL A 147 1.59 19.83 -17.34
C VAL A 147 2.82 20.65 -17.77
N PRO A 148 2.68 21.78 -18.48
CA PRO A 148 3.84 22.53 -19.01
C PRO A 148 4.89 22.92 -17.95
N CYS A 149 4.48 23.15 -16.69
CA CYS A 149 5.37 23.56 -15.59
C CYS A 149 5.72 22.43 -14.59
N GLY A 150 5.34 21.17 -14.84
CA GLY A 150 5.61 20.07 -13.90
C GLY A 150 4.52 19.00 -13.93
N PHE A 151 4.07 18.58 -12.75
CA PHE A 151 3.03 17.56 -12.59
C PHE A 151 1.90 18.08 -11.70
N ALA A 152 0.67 17.65 -11.97
CA ALA A 152 -0.52 18.08 -11.24
C ALA A 152 -1.36 16.88 -10.80
N ALA A 153 -2.00 17.03 -9.63
CA ALA A 153 -2.98 16.08 -9.15
C ALA A 153 -4.20 16.00 -10.10
N ILE A 154 -4.79 14.81 -10.19
CA ILE A 154 -5.93 14.54 -11.07
C ILE A 154 -7.21 14.47 -10.23
N LYS A 155 -8.27 15.15 -10.70
CA LYS A 155 -9.57 15.19 -10.01
C LYS A 155 -10.37 13.90 -10.18
N VAL A 156 -10.25 13.23 -11.32
CA VAL A 156 -10.94 11.96 -11.62
C VAL A 156 -10.04 11.07 -12.49
N CYS A 157 -9.64 9.91 -11.98
CA CYS A 157 -9.02 8.83 -12.73
C CYS A 157 -10.06 8.20 -13.67
N LEU A 158 -9.62 7.88 -14.90
CA LEU A 158 -10.47 7.41 -16.01
C LEU A 158 -10.41 5.90 -16.19
#